data_AF-A0A8X8GA10-F1
#
_entry.id   AF-A0A8X8GA10-F1
#
_cell.length_a   1.000
_cell.length_b   1.000
_cell.length_c   1.000
_cell.angle_alpha   90.00
_cell.angle_beta   90.00
_cell.angle_gamma   90.00
#
_symmetry.space_group_name_H-M   'P 1'
#
loop_
_entity.id
_entity.type
_entity.pdbx_description
1 polymer ?
#
loop_
_entity_poly.entity_id
_entity_poly.type
_entity_poly.pdbx_seq_one_letter_code
_entity_poly.pdbx_strand_id
1 'polypeptide(L)'
;TGPSLVQKSCLPMSIGGHIDVDKYGQVKGLPHVFAAGDCANHENPPPWVPHQAHMAQLRASAAAKNMKAVLSGKRPVNLYRQELSCILDMKNDAMWLHRSEDGRPPFRNVFPRRSKNLIFVKEAFERIFLFYLRYL
;
A
#
# COMPACT_ATOMS: atom_id res chain seq x y z
N THR A 1 0.92 12.13 11.93
CA THR A 1 1.26 13.43 11.33
C THR A 1 1.82 13.17 9.95
N GLY A 2 1.25 13.75 8.90
CA GLY A 2 1.73 13.53 7.53
C GLY A 2 2.92 14.41 7.12
N PRO A 3 3.43 14.27 5.88
CA PRO A 3 4.68 14.88 5.44
C PRO A 3 4.65 16.41 5.44
N SER A 4 5.75 17.05 5.85
CA SER A 4 5.88 18.51 5.90
C SER A 4 5.72 19.18 4.52
N LEU A 5 6.10 18.48 3.45
CA LEU A 5 5.91 18.94 2.08
C LEU A 5 4.44 19.18 1.75
N VAL A 6 3.55 18.28 2.18
CA VAL A 6 2.11 18.40 1.91
C VAL A 6 1.55 19.66 2.58
N GLN A 7 1.94 19.89 3.84
CA GLN A 7 1.53 21.08 4.62
C GLN A 7 1.97 22.40 4.00
N LYS A 8 3.10 22.40 3.27
CA LYS A 8 3.65 23.59 2.60
C LYS A 8 3.27 23.69 1.12
N SER A 9 2.40 22.81 0.65
CA SER A 9 1.97 22.75 -0.75
C SER A 9 0.52 23.23 -0.91
N CYS A 10 0.06 23.29 -2.15
CA CYS A 10 -1.34 23.51 -2.51
C CYS A 10 -2.13 22.20 -2.72
N LEU A 11 -1.57 21.05 -2.32
CA LEU A 11 -2.28 19.77 -2.39
C LEU A 11 -3.35 19.70 -1.29
N PRO A 12 -4.54 19.14 -1.57
CA PRO A 12 -5.55 18.91 -0.55
C PRO A 12 -5.01 17.92 0.49
N MET A 13 -5.36 18.17 1.74
CA MET A 13 -4.81 17.46 2.89
C MET A 13 -5.93 16.82 3.71
N SER A 14 -5.75 15.54 4.03
CA SER A 14 -6.64 14.80 4.92
C SER A 14 -6.46 15.26 6.37
N ILE A 15 -7.40 14.89 7.25
CA ILE A 15 -7.31 15.16 8.71
C ILE A 15 -5.99 14.64 9.31
N GLY A 16 -5.47 13.51 8.81
CA GLY A 16 -4.20 12.92 9.25
C GLY A 16 -2.94 13.63 8.75
N GLY A 17 -3.07 14.64 7.89
CA GLY A 17 -1.96 15.41 7.32
C GLY A 17 -1.36 14.83 6.04
N HIS A 18 -1.96 13.79 5.45
CA HIS A 18 -1.52 13.17 4.18
C HIS A 18 -2.26 13.78 2.98
N ILE A 19 -1.74 13.59 1.77
CA ILE A 19 -2.43 13.98 0.53
C ILE A 19 -3.82 13.32 0.51
N ASP A 20 -4.87 14.12 0.32
CA ASP A 20 -6.25 13.63 0.31
C ASP A 20 -6.62 13.06 -1.06
N VAL A 21 -6.80 11.74 -1.11
CA VAL A 21 -7.18 10.99 -2.31
C VAL A 21 -8.51 10.27 -2.13
N ASP A 22 -9.16 9.95 -3.25
CA ASP A 22 -10.29 9.04 -3.30
C ASP A 22 -9.85 7.56 -3.33
N LYS A 23 -10.81 6.62 -3.37
CA LYS A 23 -10.54 5.16 -3.49
C LYS A 23 -9.78 4.74 -4.75
N TYR A 24 -9.70 5.60 -5.78
CA TYR A 24 -8.96 5.33 -7.01
C TYR A 24 -7.53 5.85 -6.97
N GLY A 25 -7.13 6.52 -5.87
CA GLY A 25 -5.84 7.16 -5.70
C GLY A 25 -5.75 8.53 -6.37
N GLN A 26 -6.86 9.09 -6.82
CA GLN A 26 -6.92 10.42 -7.43
C GLN A 26 -6.99 11.48 -6.34
N VAL A 27 -6.18 12.53 -6.46
CA VAL A 27 -6.17 13.64 -5.52
C VAL A 27 -7.45 14.46 -5.68
N LYS A 28 -8.17 14.71 -4.58
CA LYS A 28 -9.49 15.36 -4.65
C LYS A 28 -9.41 16.75 -5.26
N GLY A 29 -10.28 17.04 -6.22
CA GLY A 29 -10.30 18.32 -6.94
C GLY A 29 -9.20 18.50 -7.99
N LEU A 30 -8.27 17.55 -8.14
CA LEU A 30 -7.16 17.61 -9.10
C LEU A 30 -7.22 16.42 -10.06
N PRO A 31 -7.86 16.55 -11.24
CA PRO A 31 -8.20 15.41 -12.09
C PRO A 31 -7.00 14.64 -12.65
N HIS A 32 -5.82 15.26 -12.76
CA HIS A 32 -4.62 14.62 -13.32
C HIS A 32 -3.55 14.33 -12.28
N VAL A 33 -3.87 14.44 -10.99
CA VAL A 33 -2.93 14.20 -9.91
C VAL A 33 -3.35 12.95 -9.15
N PHE A 34 -2.41 12.04 -8.96
CA PHE A 34 -2.61 10.77 -8.25
C PHE A 34 -1.52 10.59 -7.21
N ALA A 35 -1.86 9.93 -6.09
CA ALA A 35 -0.90 9.63 -5.03
C ALA A 35 -1.16 8.24 -4.43
N ALA A 36 -0.09 7.57 -4.00
CA ALA A 36 -0.14 6.23 -3.44
C ALA A 36 0.96 6.05 -2.38
N GLY A 37 0.78 5.04 -1.51
CA GLY A 37 1.72 4.74 -0.43
C GLY A 37 1.57 5.68 0.77
N ASP A 38 2.68 5.90 1.47
CA ASP A 38 2.69 6.51 2.81
C ASP A 38 2.40 8.02 2.79
N CYS A 39 2.50 8.66 1.62
CA CYS A 39 2.22 10.09 1.46
C CYS A 39 0.73 10.42 1.33
N ALA A 40 -0.12 9.44 1.05
CA ALA A 40 -1.54 9.64 0.73
C ALA A 40 -2.45 8.86 1.68
N ASN A 41 -3.58 9.43 2.07
CA ASN A 41 -4.55 8.75 2.93
C ASN A 41 -5.23 7.57 2.22
N HIS A 42 -5.95 6.78 3.00
CA HIS A 42 -7.00 5.90 2.49
C HIS A 42 -8.31 6.68 2.48
N GLU A 43 -9.18 6.43 1.50
CA GLU A 43 -10.54 6.99 1.51
C GLU A 43 -11.36 6.24 2.57
N ASN A 44 -12.01 6.98 3.47
CA ASN A 44 -12.80 6.45 4.60
C ASN A 44 -12.07 5.37 5.43
N PRO A 45 -10.85 5.63 5.94
CA PRO A 45 -10.14 4.64 6.74
C PRO A 45 -10.82 4.47 8.10
N PRO A 46 -10.71 3.28 8.73
CA PRO A 46 -10.91 3.19 10.17
C PRO A 46 -9.93 4.12 10.91
N PRO A 47 -10.17 4.42 12.21
CA PRO A 47 -9.36 5.38 12.97
C PRO A 47 -7.86 5.08 12.99
N TRP A 48 -7.49 3.83 12.74
CA TRP A 48 -6.11 3.40 12.58
C TRP A 48 -6.02 2.49 11.34
N VAL A 49 -5.13 2.84 10.40
CA VAL A 49 -4.72 1.98 9.28
C VAL A 49 -3.21 2.10 9.17
N PRO A 50 -2.45 0.99 9.26
CA PRO A 50 -1.01 1.05 9.05
C PRO A 50 -0.71 1.26 7.57
N HIS A 51 0.23 2.15 7.30
CA HIS A 51 0.86 2.27 6.00
C HIS A 51 1.93 1.17 5.88
N GLN A 52 1.79 0.30 4.88
CA GLN A 52 2.65 -0.87 4.69
C GLN A 52 3.12 -0.94 3.24
N ALA A 53 4.34 -1.42 3.02
CA ALA A 53 4.92 -1.55 1.68
C ALA A 53 4.04 -2.40 0.74
N HIS A 54 3.45 -3.49 1.24
CA HIS A 54 2.52 -4.32 0.48
C HIS A 54 1.29 -3.54 -0.01
N MET A 55 0.66 -2.77 0.90
CA MET A 55 -0.44 -1.88 0.53
C MET A 55 -0.02 -0.74 -0.39
N ALA A 56 1.18 -0.18 -0.20
CA ALA A 56 1.72 0.83 -1.07
C ALA A 56 1.85 0.31 -2.52
N GLN A 57 2.30 -0.92 -2.71
CA GLN A 57 2.40 -1.56 -4.02
C GLN A 57 1.02 -1.77 -4.68
N LEU A 58 0.04 -2.30 -3.94
CA LEU A 58 -1.33 -2.47 -4.45
C LEU A 58 -1.97 -1.14 -4.85
N ARG A 59 -1.82 -0.12 -3.99
CA ARG A 59 -2.30 1.24 -4.24
C ARG A 59 -1.62 1.88 -5.43
N ALA A 60 -0.30 1.73 -5.55
CA ALA A 60 0.46 2.27 -6.69
C ALA A 60 0.02 1.62 -8.01
N SER A 61 -0.22 0.32 -8.03
CA SER A 61 -0.72 -0.38 -9.23
C SER A 61 -2.09 0.12 -9.66
N ALA A 62 -3.04 0.29 -8.72
CA ALA A 62 -4.36 0.83 -9.01
C ALA A 62 -4.30 2.29 -9.50
N ALA A 63 -3.54 3.13 -8.79
CA ALA A 63 -3.35 4.54 -9.14
C ALA A 63 -2.73 4.71 -10.53
N ALA A 64 -1.71 3.93 -10.88
CA ALA A 64 -1.07 3.99 -12.19
C ALA A 64 -2.05 3.59 -13.33
N LYS A 65 -2.86 2.55 -13.14
CA LYS A 65 -3.89 2.14 -14.11
C LYS A 65 -4.97 3.22 -14.28
N ASN A 66 -5.39 3.84 -13.19
CA ASN A 66 -6.38 4.91 -13.19
C ASN A 66 -5.83 6.19 -13.83
N MET A 67 -4.59 6.56 -13.53
CA MET A 67 -3.90 7.67 -14.20
C MET A 67 -3.86 7.45 -15.71
N LYS A 68 -3.45 6.26 -16.17
CA LYS A 68 -3.45 5.90 -17.60
C LYS A 68 -4.85 6.02 -18.22
N ALA A 69 -5.89 5.55 -17.52
CA ALA A 69 -7.27 5.66 -17.98
C ALA A 69 -7.71 7.13 -18.13
N VAL A 70 -7.42 7.98 -17.14
CA VAL A 70 -7.74 9.41 -17.18
C VAL A 70 -7.00 10.13 -18.30
N LEU A 71 -5.71 9.83 -18.51
CA LEU A 71 -4.95 10.36 -19.64
C LEU A 71 -5.53 9.93 -21.00
N SER A 72 -6.30 8.84 -21.04
CA SER A 72 -7.00 8.35 -22.22
C SER A 72 -8.46 8.83 -22.32
N GLY A 73 -8.86 9.83 -21.52
CA GLY A 73 -10.23 10.36 -21.49
C GLY A 73 -11.27 9.42 -20.83
N LYS A 74 -10.82 8.38 -20.11
CA LYS A 74 -11.69 7.42 -19.41
C LYS A 74 -11.77 7.75 -17.92
N ARG A 75 -12.83 7.26 -17.27
CA ARG A 75 -12.98 7.39 -15.80
C ARG A 75 -12.10 6.38 -15.06
N PRO A 76 -11.59 6.71 -13.87
CA PRO A 76 -10.90 5.74 -13.02
C PRO A 76 -11.90 4.71 -12.46
N VAL A 77 -11.51 3.44 -12.50
CA VAL A 77 -12.37 2.31 -12.06
C VAL A 77 -11.60 1.22 -11.32
N ASN A 78 -10.27 1.24 -11.36
CA ASN A 78 -9.46 0.20 -10.73
C ASN A 78 -9.39 0.47 -9.23
N LEU A 79 -9.85 -0.51 -8.46
CA LEU A 79 -9.68 -0.54 -7.01
C LEU A 79 -8.47 -1.41 -6.65
N TYR A 80 -8.06 -1.33 -5.39
CA TYR A 80 -7.09 -2.22 -4.78
C TYR A 80 -7.77 -3.01 -3.67
N ARG A 81 -7.33 -4.26 -3.48
CA ARG A 81 -7.80 -5.10 -2.39
C ARG A 81 -7.15 -4.62 -1.09
N GLN A 82 -7.96 -4.33 -0.07
CA GLN A 82 -7.42 -3.92 1.22
C GLN A 82 -6.90 -5.13 1.97
N GLU A 83 -5.59 -5.20 2.19
CA GLU A 83 -4.96 -6.27 2.94
C GLU A 83 -3.68 -5.86 3.67
N LEU A 84 -3.54 -6.35 4.88
CA LEU A 84 -2.35 -6.28 5.69
C LEU A 84 -1.61 -7.61 5.57
N SER A 85 -0.32 -7.57 5.28
CA SER A 85 0.53 -8.76 5.21
C SER A 85 1.95 -8.42 5.62
N CYS A 86 2.40 -8.91 6.77
CA CYS A 86 3.74 -8.65 7.29
C CYS A 86 4.36 -9.87 7.93
N ILE A 87 5.67 -10.03 7.74
CA ILE A 87 6.51 -10.92 8.55
C ILE A 87 7.14 -10.07 9.65
N LEU A 88 6.81 -10.38 10.90
CA LEU A 88 7.42 -9.84 12.10
C LEU A 88 8.57 -10.75 12.50
N ASP A 89 9.79 -10.24 12.40
CA ASP A 89 11.02 -10.95 12.68
C ASP A 89 11.56 -10.57 14.06
N MET A 90 11.65 -11.55 14.95
CA MET A 90 12.10 -11.41 16.34
C MET A 90 13.50 -12.01 16.54
N LYS A 91 14.28 -12.19 15.46
CA LYS A 91 15.64 -12.78 15.39
C LYS A 91 15.72 -14.28 15.67
N ASN A 92 15.09 -14.78 16.72
CA ASN A 92 15.08 -16.20 17.07
C ASN A 92 13.78 -16.92 16.70
N ASP A 93 12.80 -16.15 16.22
CA ASP A 93 11.47 -16.58 15.83
C ASP A 93 10.84 -15.51 14.93
N ALA A 94 9.78 -15.86 14.23
CA ALA A 94 9.06 -14.92 13.39
C ALA A 94 7.58 -15.27 13.28
N MET A 95 6.76 -14.26 13.04
CA MET A 95 5.31 -14.38 12.88
C MET A 95 4.86 -13.76 11.58
N TRP A 96 3.89 -14.39 10.91
CA TRP A 96 3.22 -13.81 9.77
C TRP A 96 1.83 -13.34 10.18
N LEU A 97 1.60 -12.04 10.03
CA LEU A 97 0.31 -11.40 10.27
C LEU A 97 -0.31 -11.08 8.92
N HIS A 98 -1.47 -11.68 8.65
CA HIS A 98 -2.28 -11.38 7.48
C HIS A 98 -3.73 -11.12 7.83
N ARG A 99 -4.28 -10.05 7.25
CA ARG A 99 -5.69 -9.67 7.31
C ARG A 99 -6.08 -9.10 5.95
N SER A 100 -7.27 -9.41 5.47
CA SER A 100 -7.80 -8.87 4.22
C SER A 100 -9.28 -8.57 4.39
N GLU A 101 -9.78 -7.61 3.61
CA GLU A 101 -11.19 -7.20 3.67
C GLU A 101 -12.18 -8.32 3.33
N ASP A 102 -11.75 -9.31 2.54
CA ASP A 102 -12.54 -10.47 2.14
C ASP A 102 -12.28 -11.72 3.01
N GLY A 103 -11.40 -11.62 4.01
CA GLY A 103 -11.02 -12.72 4.89
C GLY A 103 -10.23 -13.85 4.21
N ARG A 104 -9.77 -13.67 2.97
CA ARG A 104 -9.07 -14.72 2.20
C ARG A 104 -7.55 -14.58 2.34
N PRO A 105 -6.83 -15.51 3.01
CA PRO A 105 -5.39 -15.46 3.07
C PRO A 105 -4.75 -15.94 1.74
N PRO A 106 -3.56 -15.46 1.38
CA PRO A 106 -2.80 -16.04 0.28
C PRO A 106 -2.46 -17.52 0.58
N PHE A 107 -2.26 -18.30 -0.49
CA PHE A 107 -1.89 -19.72 -0.41
C PHE A 107 -2.84 -20.61 0.41
N ARG A 108 -4.15 -20.30 0.45
CA ARG A 108 -5.17 -21.10 1.17
C ARG A 108 -4.79 -21.39 2.64
N ASN A 109 -4.16 -20.44 3.32
CA ASN A 109 -3.76 -20.56 4.73
C ASN A 109 -2.69 -21.65 5.01
N VAL A 110 -1.95 -22.08 3.99
CA VAL A 110 -0.82 -23.03 4.15
C VAL A 110 0.41 -22.36 4.76
N PHE A 111 0.52 -21.04 4.61
CA PHE A 111 1.65 -20.28 5.12
C PHE A 111 1.61 -20.20 6.66
N PRO A 112 2.70 -20.57 7.37
CA PRO A 112 2.67 -20.69 8.82
C PRO A 112 2.51 -19.32 9.49
N ARG A 113 1.65 -19.24 10.52
CA ARG A 113 1.48 -18.01 11.32
C ARG A 113 2.68 -17.66 12.17
N ARG A 114 3.47 -18.66 12.58
CA ARG A 114 4.67 -18.50 13.42
C ARG A 114 5.66 -19.60 13.09
N SER A 115 6.89 -19.26 12.76
CA SER A 115 7.98 -20.19 12.46
C SER A 115 9.30 -19.44 12.30
N LYS A 116 10.41 -20.05 12.74
CA LYS A 116 11.76 -19.55 12.48
C LYS A 116 12.09 -19.48 10.98
N ASN A 117 11.47 -20.34 10.16
CA ASN A 117 11.69 -20.35 8.71
C ASN A 117 11.20 -19.06 8.03
N LEU A 118 10.30 -18.30 8.67
CA LEU A 118 9.83 -17.02 8.13
C LEU A 118 10.94 -15.96 8.10
N ILE A 119 11.97 -16.09 8.94
CA ILE A 119 13.15 -15.22 8.91
C ILE A 119 13.84 -15.38 7.54
N PHE A 120 14.10 -16.62 7.14
CA PHE A 120 14.69 -16.92 5.83
C PHE A 120 13.80 -16.43 4.68
N VAL A 121 12.47 -16.58 4.79
CA VAL A 121 11.54 -16.06 3.77
C VAL A 121 11.64 -14.54 3.64
N LYS A 122 11.71 -13.81 4.76
CA LYS A 122 11.88 -12.35 4.77
C LYS A 122 13.21 -11.94 4.13
N GLU A 123 14.31 -12.59 4.49
CA GLU A 123 15.63 -12.32 3.90
C GLU A 123 15.66 -12.59 2.39
N ALA A 124 15.05 -13.70 1.94
CA ALA A 124 14.93 -14.02 0.53
C ALA A 124 14.08 -12.96 -0.20
N PHE A 125 12.95 -12.56 0.38
CA PHE A 125 12.10 -11.50 -0.15
C PHE A 125 12.86 -10.17 -0.29
N GLU A 126 13.63 -9.77 0.73
CA GLU A 126 14.46 -8.56 0.69
C GLU A 126 15.47 -8.61 -0.46
N ARG A 127 16.21 -9.72 -0.61
CA ARG A 127 17.18 -9.89 -1.70
C ARG A 127 16.52 -9.82 -3.07
N ILE A 128 15.37 -10.47 -3.25
CA ILE A 128 14.61 -10.45 -4.50
C ILE A 128 14.11 -9.03 -4.79
N PHE A 129 13.58 -8.33 -3.78
CA PHE A 129 13.05 -6.99 -3.92
C PHE A 129 14.15 -5.98 -4.30
N LEU A 130 15.32 -6.05 -3.65
CA LEU A 130 16.47 -5.21 -4.00
C LEU A 130 17.02 -5.54 -5.40
N PHE A 131 17.02 -6.81 -5.80
CA PHE A 131 17.37 -7.20 -7.16
C PHE A 131 16.40 -6.60 -8.18
N TYR A 132 15.09 -6.72 -7.93
CA TYR A 132 14.05 -6.14 -8.77
C TYR A 132 14.30 -4.63 -8.95
N LEU A 133 14.44 -3.87 -7.87
CA LEU A 133 14.67 -2.42 -7.96
C LEU A 133 15.94 -2.01 -8.70
N ARG A 134 16.97 -2.88 -8.70
CA ARG A 134 18.26 -2.56 -9.31
C ARG A 134 18.30 -2.88 -10.80
N TYR A 135 17.54 -3.86 -11.27
CA TYR A 135 17.72 -4.42 -12.61
C TYR A 135 16.45 -4.53 -13.46
N LEU A 136 15.26 -4.32 -12.88
CA LEU A 136 13.96 -4.44 -13.56
C LEU A 136 13.15 -3.15 -13.39
#